data_AF-A0A8G0LJI4-F1
#
_entry.id   AF-A0A8G0LJI4-F1
#
_cell.length_a   1.000
_cell.length_b   1.000
_cell.length_c   1.000
_cell.angle_alpha   90.00
_cell.angle_beta   90.00
_cell.angle_gamma   90.00
#
_symmetry.space_group_name_H-M   'P 1'
#
loop_
_entity.id
_entity.type
_entity.pdbx_description
1 polymer ?
#
loop_
_entity_poly.entity_id
_entity_poly.type
_entity_poly.pdbx_seq_one_letter_code
_entity_poly.pdbx_strand_id
1 'polypeptide(L)'
;MRISSRILISIVAGFSLAVPAPPINIESNTVEGNSVDSGDIASEFLSSLIANASKANVHDSSKDQRSQSSLQVNLGYAKYKGYYDSASDLNIWKGIRYAAAPIGNLRWQPPRFPATQPSAQPIPATDFGPICPQAYLAVPGVPSILGNEDCLFLNVYAPSNASRLPVLVYIHGGGYGFGDGTLDMSGIVNSNDNNFIAVTIQYRLGAFGFLSSQEVKSKGIVNAGLLDQAFALLWIKLFIGQFGGDPLSITISGDSAGGSSVLYHDMAAGGSLGTLLFNQGIAASPYLPFQYTYNAAWPTARYYAFAAAAGCPGSGNVFSCLIGKDTVSLQNANIQLAAQQTYGFWAFYPVKDNVYITGIPSQQLKAKKVNGKKLLVGNNANEGPLFVPPSISTITDITNWLHQEFPNLSDTQINAILAVNPNNANTSAGPLFETNGVTGLTAVNVSQDANGQQQRANNIYAEATFICPSYWMASAYTSNGRRSWHYQFSVPFASHTTDMNAYFGPSTPNLSTDFILAFRRIWGNFITKGDPSITNAIANGASSSNPNAANGASTWPAWTETSPKQLNLNETGGVPYSFTTQWGVPVTQFQQPGLRNAVSVVPADTWEGGRGTRCNFYQTLASSIPV
;
A
#
# COMPACT_ATOMS: atom_id res chain seq x y z
N MET A 1 7.43 22.01 85.86
CA MET A 1 8.68 21.31 85.52
C MET A 1 8.38 20.37 84.34
N ARG A 2 9.25 20.34 83.31
CA ARG A 2 9.35 19.42 82.13
C ARG A 2 8.20 18.43 81.75
N ILE A 3 7.81 18.46 80.45
CA ILE A 3 7.72 17.33 79.45
C ILE A 3 6.69 16.19 79.70
N SER A 4 5.92 15.59 78.76
CA SER A 4 5.55 15.76 77.31
C SER A 4 4.40 14.73 76.98
N SER A 5 3.85 14.45 75.78
CA SER A 5 4.14 14.81 74.36
C SER A 5 2.94 14.66 73.38
N ARG A 6 3.08 15.33 72.23
CA ARG A 6 2.75 15.06 70.80
C ARG A 6 2.18 13.67 70.36
N ILE A 7 1.48 13.53 69.21
CA ILE A 7 1.31 14.41 68.02
C ILE A 7 -0.08 14.22 67.32
N LEU A 8 -0.47 15.17 66.46
CA LEU A 8 -1.66 15.12 65.58
C LEU A 8 -1.27 15.32 64.10
N ILE A 9 -2.11 14.90 63.14
CA ILE A 9 -2.05 15.27 61.72
C ILE A 9 -3.48 15.58 61.21
N SER A 10 -3.63 16.61 60.37
CA SER A 10 -4.89 17.08 59.80
C SER A 10 -4.79 17.34 58.28
N ILE A 11 -5.97 17.52 57.66
CA ILE A 11 -6.23 17.67 56.23
C ILE A 11 -5.57 18.93 55.61
N VAL A 12 -5.08 18.81 54.37
CA VAL A 12 -5.01 19.90 53.39
C VAL A 12 -5.51 19.37 52.04
N ALA A 13 -6.35 20.14 51.33
CA ALA A 13 -6.83 19.79 49.99
C ALA A 13 -5.99 20.48 48.90
N GLY A 14 -5.78 19.82 47.76
CA GLY A 14 -5.05 20.37 46.62
C GLY A 14 -5.75 20.11 45.30
N PHE A 15 -6.30 21.16 44.69
CA PHE A 15 -6.80 21.10 43.30
C PHE A 15 -5.60 21.12 42.34
N SER A 16 -5.35 19.99 41.66
CA SER A 16 -4.39 19.95 40.56
C SER A 16 -5.08 20.43 39.27
N LEU A 17 -4.84 21.69 38.90
CA LEU A 17 -5.24 22.21 37.60
C LEU A 17 -4.35 21.60 36.51
N ALA A 18 -4.92 20.73 35.68
CA ALA A 18 -4.24 20.18 34.51
C ALA A 18 -3.98 21.31 33.50
N VAL A 19 -2.74 21.82 33.48
CA VAL A 19 -2.29 22.82 32.52
C VAL A 19 -2.45 22.26 31.10
N PRO A 20 -3.18 22.94 30.19
CA PRO A 20 -3.26 22.50 28.80
C PRO A 20 -1.87 22.42 28.17
N ALA A 21 -1.60 21.39 27.38
CA ALA A 21 -0.44 21.41 26.51
C ALA A 21 -0.55 22.63 25.58
N PRO A 22 0.53 23.40 25.37
CA PRO A 22 0.50 24.48 24.38
C PRO A 22 0.17 23.88 23.01
N PRO A 23 -0.63 24.57 22.18
CA PRO A 23 -0.87 24.10 20.82
C PRO A 23 0.48 24.00 20.09
N ILE A 24 0.67 22.92 19.34
CA ILE A 24 1.65 22.94 18.26
C ILE A 24 1.12 23.99 17.28
N ASN A 25 1.89 25.08 17.08
CA ASN A 25 1.61 26.03 16.00
C ASN A 25 1.95 25.37 14.67
N ILE A 26 1.02 24.51 14.23
CA ILE A 26 0.91 24.00 12.88
C ILE A 26 0.75 25.22 11.97
N GLU A 27 1.64 25.36 11.00
CA GLU A 27 1.51 26.40 9.97
C GLU A 27 0.31 26.06 9.09
N SER A 28 -0.82 26.70 9.38
CA SER A 28 -2.03 26.61 8.56
C SER A 28 -1.85 27.43 7.29
N ASN A 29 -2.01 26.81 6.11
CA ASN A 29 -2.03 27.52 4.82
C ASN A 29 -3.33 28.34 4.67
N THR A 30 -3.46 29.41 5.45
CA THR A 30 -4.46 30.47 5.33
C THR A 30 -4.02 31.45 4.26
N VAL A 31 -4.37 31.15 3.01
CA VAL A 31 -4.22 32.08 1.89
C VAL A 31 -5.36 33.11 1.97
N GLU A 32 -5.21 34.10 2.86
CA GLU A 32 -5.89 35.38 2.71
C GLU A 32 -5.13 36.20 1.67
N GLY A 33 -5.84 36.72 0.67
CA GLY A 33 -5.23 37.14 -0.58
C GLY A 33 -4.43 38.45 -0.49
N ASN A 34 -3.10 38.35 -0.61
CA ASN A 34 -2.23 39.43 -1.09
C ASN A 34 -0.97 38.85 -1.76
N SER A 35 -0.51 39.51 -2.83
CA SER A 35 0.74 39.25 -3.58
C SER A 35 1.10 37.77 -3.85
N VAL A 36 0.86 37.32 -5.08
CA VAL A 36 1.39 36.05 -5.59
C VAL A 36 2.92 36.12 -5.64
N ASP A 37 3.60 35.37 -4.77
CA ASP A 37 4.93 34.86 -5.10
C ASP A 37 4.78 33.61 -5.99
N SER A 38 5.76 33.34 -6.85
CA SER A 38 5.62 32.49 -8.05
C SER A 38 5.74 30.99 -7.79
N GLY A 39 5.15 30.51 -6.69
CA GLY A 39 5.20 29.13 -6.20
C GLY A 39 4.36 28.12 -6.99
N ASP A 40 4.82 26.87 -6.96
CA ASP A 40 4.04 25.69 -7.35
C ASP A 40 3.33 25.14 -6.09
N ILE A 41 2.01 24.99 -6.14
CA ILE A 41 1.17 24.55 -5.01
C ILE A 41 1.65 23.22 -4.43
N ALA A 42 2.18 22.31 -5.27
CA ALA A 42 2.73 21.04 -4.81
C ALA A 42 4.06 21.23 -4.03
N SER A 43 4.87 22.24 -4.40
CA SER A 43 6.14 22.56 -3.74
C SER A 43 5.92 23.28 -2.41
N GLU A 44 4.90 24.14 -2.31
CA GLU A 44 4.44 24.71 -1.04
C GLU A 44 3.97 23.63 -0.07
N PHE A 45 3.14 22.71 -0.54
CA PHE A 45 2.69 21.56 0.25
C PHE A 45 3.87 20.70 0.73
N LEU A 46 4.81 20.34 -0.17
CA LEU A 46 5.99 19.56 0.18
C LEU A 46 6.88 20.30 1.20
N SER A 47 7.03 21.62 1.08
CA SER A 47 7.80 22.43 2.02
C SER A 47 7.16 22.47 3.41
N SER A 48 5.84 22.67 3.47
CA SER A 48 5.07 22.63 4.74
C SER A 48 5.05 21.23 5.37
N LEU A 49 4.95 20.17 4.55
CA LEU A 49 5.07 18.78 4.98
C LEU A 49 6.43 18.51 5.64
N ILE A 50 7.52 18.95 5.00
CA ILE A 50 8.89 18.82 5.52
C ILE A 50 9.07 19.59 6.82
N ALA A 51 8.63 20.85 6.87
CA ALA A 51 8.77 21.71 8.05
C ALA A 51 8.02 21.14 9.26
N ASN A 52 6.76 20.73 9.09
CA ASN A 52 5.94 20.19 10.18
C ASN A 52 6.42 18.81 10.64
N ALA A 53 6.83 17.91 9.73
CA ALA A 53 7.42 16.62 10.11
C ALA A 53 8.76 16.78 10.85
N SER A 54 9.57 17.78 10.47
CA SER A 54 10.84 18.09 11.15
C SER A 54 10.61 18.58 12.58
N LYS A 55 9.64 19.48 12.79
CA LYS A 55 9.23 19.96 14.13
C LYS A 55 8.74 18.80 15.02
N ALA A 56 7.97 17.86 14.46
CA ALA A 56 7.44 16.70 15.20
C ALA A 56 8.56 15.83 15.78
N ASN A 57 9.58 15.50 14.97
CA ASN A 57 10.71 14.64 15.38
C ASN A 57 11.57 15.23 16.53
N VAL A 58 11.50 16.54 16.79
CA VAL A 58 12.26 17.19 17.87
C VAL A 58 11.51 17.15 19.21
N HIS A 59 10.20 17.42 19.20
CA HIS A 59 9.40 17.59 20.42
C HIS A 59 9.17 16.30 21.23
N ASP A 60 9.17 15.15 20.58
CA ASP A 60 8.81 13.85 21.18
C ASP A 60 9.78 13.37 22.28
N SER A 61 10.99 13.93 22.30
CA SER A 61 12.09 13.66 23.24
C SER A 61 11.82 13.97 24.73
N SER A 62 10.60 14.40 25.10
CA SER A 62 10.36 15.17 26.32
C SER A 62 9.14 14.78 27.17
N LYS A 63 8.37 13.73 26.82
CA LYS A 63 7.13 13.37 27.56
C LYS A 63 6.98 11.87 27.82
N ASP A 64 6.41 11.59 28.99
CA ASP A 64 6.17 10.27 29.56
C ASP A 64 4.80 10.25 30.28
N GLN A 65 4.20 9.07 30.33
CA GLN A 65 2.95 8.62 30.99
C GLN A 65 1.63 9.38 30.78
N ARG A 66 0.56 8.59 30.66
CA ARG A 66 -0.85 9.05 30.74
C ARG A 66 -1.72 7.98 31.39
N SER A 67 -2.66 8.38 32.25
CA SER A 67 -3.62 7.44 32.85
C SER A 67 -4.60 6.91 31.78
N GLN A 68 -4.78 5.59 31.73
CA GLN A 68 -5.51 4.89 30.65
C GLN A 68 -7.05 4.88 30.80
N SER A 69 -7.60 5.42 31.88
CA SER A 69 -8.98 5.14 32.36
C SER A 69 -10.16 5.68 31.52
N SER A 70 -9.98 6.15 30.29
CA SER A 70 -11.04 6.80 29.51
C SER A 70 -11.10 6.52 28.00
N LEU A 71 -10.02 6.00 27.39
CA LEU A 71 -9.85 5.87 25.93
C LEU A 71 -10.01 7.18 25.14
N GLN A 72 -9.86 8.33 25.82
CA GLN A 72 -9.98 9.66 25.22
C GLN A 72 -8.63 10.21 24.80
N VAL A 73 -8.41 10.33 23.49
CA VAL A 73 -7.24 11.01 22.92
C VAL A 73 -7.57 12.48 22.67
N ASN A 74 -6.61 13.37 22.93
CA ASN A 74 -6.74 14.81 22.64
C ASN A 74 -5.66 15.21 21.63
N LEU A 75 -6.09 15.62 20.44
CA LEU A 75 -5.22 15.93 19.30
C LEU A 75 -5.04 17.45 19.13
N GLY A 76 -5.47 18.26 20.10
CA GLY A 76 -5.48 19.72 20.02
C GLY A 76 -6.64 20.25 19.17
N TYR A 77 -6.73 19.83 17.91
CA TYR A 77 -7.83 20.23 17.01
C TYR A 77 -9.17 19.54 17.35
N ALA A 78 -9.13 18.34 17.93
CA ALA A 78 -10.30 17.59 18.36
C ALA A 78 -9.95 16.60 19.49
N LYS A 79 -10.97 16.14 20.21
CA LYS A 79 -10.91 14.99 21.13
C LYS A 79 -11.68 13.82 20.51
N TYR A 80 -11.14 12.61 20.57
CA TYR A 80 -11.84 11.39 20.16
C TYR A 80 -11.92 10.41 21.32
N LYS A 81 -12.99 9.61 21.38
CA LYS A 81 -13.15 8.49 22.32
C LYS A 81 -13.34 7.19 21.56
N GLY A 82 -12.39 6.27 21.71
CA GLY A 82 -12.47 4.92 21.18
C GLY A 82 -13.18 3.95 22.11
N TYR A 83 -13.04 2.66 21.83
CA TYR A 83 -13.54 1.55 22.64
C TYR A 83 -12.44 0.53 22.88
N TYR A 84 -12.61 -0.29 23.92
CA TYR A 84 -11.81 -1.49 24.13
C TYR A 84 -12.62 -2.66 23.57
N ASP A 85 -12.03 -3.43 22.67
CA ASP A 85 -12.63 -4.67 22.18
C ASP A 85 -12.08 -5.86 22.97
N SER A 86 -12.98 -6.53 23.69
CA SER A 86 -12.66 -7.73 24.47
C SER A 86 -12.45 -8.98 23.62
N ALA A 87 -12.74 -8.96 22.31
CA ALA A 87 -12.45 -10.08 21.42
C ALA A 87 -10.97 -10.09 20.96
N SER A 88 -10.38 -8.92 20.75
CA SER A 88 -8.97 -8.74 20.35
C SER A 88 -8.02 -8.30 21.48
N ASP A 89 -8.54 -7.88 22.65
CA ASP A 89 -7.76 -7.22 23.72
C ASP A 89 -7.06 -5.92 23.28
N LEU A 90 -7.70 -5.19 22.34
CA LEU A 90 -7.17 -3.94 21.78
C LEU A 90 -8.03 -2.73 22.12
N ASN A 91 -7.36 -1.59 22.30
CA ASN A 91 -7.98 -0.26 22.23
C ASN A 91 -8.10 0.12 20.75
N ILE A 92 -9.31 0.47 20.32
CA ILE A 92 -9.66 0.72 18.92
C ILE A 92 -10.30 2.11 18.80
N TRP A 93 -9.83 2.88 17.81
CA TRP A 93 -10.42 4.13 17.37
C TRP A 93 -10.62 4.09 15.86
N LYS A 94 -11.87 4.09 15.40
CA LYS A 94 -12.25 4.12 13.98
C LYS A 94 -12.80 5.50 13.60
N GLY A 95 -12.67 5.89 12.33
CA GLY A 95 -13.25 7.15 11.84
C GLY A 95 -12.59 8.42 12.39
N ILE A 96 -11.28 8.40 12.71
CA ILE A 96 -10.56 9.61 13.09
C ILE A 96 -10.30 10.44 11.83
N ARG A 97 -10.87 11.64 11.75
CA ARG A 97 -10.61 12.58 10.66
C ARG A 97 -9.19 13.11 10.78
N TYR A 98 -8.34 12.85 9.80
CA TYR A 98 -6.96 13.35 9.77
C TYR A 98 -6.80 14.60 8.89
N ALA A 99 -7.69 14.82 7.93
CA ALA A 99 -7.72 16.02 7.08
C ALA A 99 -9.13 16.61 6.91
N ALA A 100 -9.21 17.88 6.54
CA ALA A 100 -10.45 18.55 6.17
C ALA A 100 -11.11 17.84 4.96
N ALA A 101 -12.45 17.83 4.92
CA ALA A 101 -13.20 17.22 3.83
C ALA A 101 -12.83 17.86 2.48
N PRO A 102 -12.36 17.09 1.47
CA PRO A 102 -11.88 17.63 0.19
C PRO A 102 -13.03 18.00 -0.78
N ILE A 103 -14.10 18.62 -0.26
CA ILE A 103 -15.33 18.96 -0.96
C ILE A 103 -15.32 20.41 -1.49
N GLY A 104 -16.11 20.67 -2.53
CA GLY A 104 -16.26 22.01 -3.12
C GLY A 104 -14.91 22.62 -3.50
N ASN A 105 -14.57 23.77 -2.93
CA ASN A 105 -13.30 24.46 -3.18
C ASN A 105 -12.04 23.70 -2.70
N LEU A 106 -12.18 22.59 -1.95
CA LEU A 106 -11.07 21.72 -1.55
C LEU A 106 -10.89 20.49 -2.48
N ARG A 107 -11.74 20.32 -3.50
CA ARG A 107 -11.54 19.33 -4.56
C ARG A 107 -10.26 19.63 -5.33
N TRP A 108 -9.47 18.59 -5.58
CA TRP A 108 -8.14 18.67 -6.20
C TRP A 108 -7.19 19.69 -5.53
N GLN A 109 -7.42 20.03 -4.25
CA GLN A 109 -6.48 20.81 -3.44
C GLN A 109 -5.64 19.90 -2.54
N PRO A 110 -4.46 20.37 -2.06
CA PRO A 110 -3.71 19.67 -1.03
C PRO A 110 -4.56 19.44 0.23
N PRO A 111 -4.42 18.28 0.89
CA PRO A 111 -5.05 18.04 2.18
C PRO A 111 -4.56 19.08 3.20
N ARG A 112 -5.45 19.46 4.12
CA ARG A 112 -5.20 20.43 5.19
C ARG A 112 -5.73 19.87 6.50
N PHE A 113 -5.22 20.34 7.63
CA PHE A 113 -5.72 19.90 8.93
C PHE A 113 -7.21 20.23 9.10
N PRO A 114 -7.99 19.41 9.83
CA PRO A 114 -9.38 19.73 10.13
C PRO A 114 -9.49 21.03 10.92
N ALA A 115 -10.59 21.76 10.73
CA ALA A 115 -10.89 22.91 11.57
C ALA A 115 -11.00 22.48 13.05
N THR A 116 -10.39 23.26 13.94
CA THR A 116 -10.44 23.00 15.38
C THR A 116 -11.88 23.02 15.89
N GLN A 117 -12.30 21.93 16.52
CA GLN A 117 -13.59 21.82 17.19
C GLN A 117 -13.41 22.00 18.70
N PRO A 118 -13.72 23.19 19.27
CA PRO A 118 -13.52 23.48 20.70
C PRO A 118 -14.53 22.77 21.64
N SER A 119 -15.08 21.63 21.22
CA SER A 119 -16.02 20.85 22.00
C SER A 119 -15.44 20.38 23.33
N ALA A 120 -16.21 20.53 24.41
CA ALA A 120 -15.91 19.89 25.68
C ALA A 120 -15.94 18.35 25.53
N GLN A 121 -16.93 17.83 24.79
CA GLN A 121 -17.20 16.41 24.61
C GLN A 121 -16.35 15.79 23.49
N PRO A 122 -15.79 14.58 23.67
CA PRO A 122 -15.11 13.84 22.60
C PRO A 122 -16.07 13.37 21.49
N ILE A 123 -15.56 13.34 20.27
CA ILE A 123 -16.20 12.68 19.13
C ILE A 123 -16.10 11.16 19.31
N PRO A 124 -17.19 10.38 19.14
CA PRO A 124 -17.11 8.91 19.10
C PRO A 124 -16.22 8.44 17.95
N ALA A 125 -15.29 7.53 18.24
CA ALA A 125 -14.41 6.88 17.28
C ALA A 125 -14.68 5.36 17.26
N THR A 126 -15.95 4.99 17.15
CA THR A 126 -16.44 3.61 17.24
C THR A 126 -16.54 2.92 15.87
N ASP A 127 -16.88 3.70 14.85
CA ASP A 127 -17.29 3.23 13.53
C ASP A 127 -16.35 3.75 12.44
N PHE A 128 -16.28 3.04 11.32
CA PHE A 128 -15.44 3.46 10.19
C PHE A 128 -15.96 4.75 9.55
N GLY A 129 -15.02 5.60 9.09
CA GLY A 129 -15.37 6.75 8.25
C GLY A 129 -15.87 6.30 6.87
N PRO A 130 -16.62 7.16 6.14
CA PRO A 130 -17.07 6.85 4.79
C PRO A 130 -15.92 6.49 3.84
N ILE A 131 -16.15 5.50 2.97
CA ILE A 131 -15.23 5.16 1.89
C ILE A 131 -15.19 6.28 0.84
N CYS A 132 -14.03 6.46 0.20
CA CYS A 132 -13.86 7.47 -0.84
C CYS A 132 -14.64 7.13 -2.12
N PRO A 133 -14.98 8.12 -2.96
CA PRO A 133 -15.66 7.88 -4.23
C PRO A 133 -14.74 7.15 -5.19
N GLN A 134 -15.24 6.09 -5.82
CA GLN A 134 -14.40 5.10 -6.50
C GLN A 134 -15.01 4.59 -7.82
N ALA A 135 -14.18 3.93 -8.62
CA ALA A 135 -14.58 3.18 -9.81
C ALA A 135 -13.56 2.07 -10.07
N TYR A 136 -14.04 0.91 -10.51
CA TYR A 136 -13.22 -0.28 -10.73
C TYR A 136 -12.41 -0.21 -12.05
N LEU A 137 -11.43 -1.10 -12.23
CA LEU A 137 -10.81 -1.30 -13.54
C LEU A 137 -11.84 -1.74 -14.59
N ALA A 138 -11.52 -1.54 -15.87
CA ALA A 138 -12.34 -2.01 -16.98
C ALA A 138 -12.39 -3.56 -17.03
N VAL A 139 -13.39 -4.15 -16.37
CA VAL A 139 -13.74 -5.58 -16.43
C VAL A 139 -15.27 -5.68 -16.55
N PRO A 140 -15.82 -6.52 -17.44
CA PRO A 140 -17.26 -6.66 -17.60
C PRO A 140 -17.97 -7.13 -16.31
N GLY A 141 -19.16 -6.58 -16.04
CA GLY A 141 -20.07 -7.07 -15.00
C GLY A 141 -19.78 -6.62 -13.56
N VAL A 142 -18.74 -5.83 -13.30
CA VAL A 142 -18.42 -5.36 -11.95
C VAL A 142 -19.44 -4.31 -11.48
N PRO A 143 -20.00 -4.42 -10.25
CA PRO A 143 -20.93 -3.44 -9.71
C PRO A 143 -20.26 -2.09 -9.41
N SER A 144 -21.01 -1.00 -9.58
CA SER A 144 -20.58 0.34 -9.19
C SER A 144 -20.84 0.59 -7.71
N ILE A 145 -19.82 1.07 -6.98
CA ILE A 145 -19.91 1.42 -5.56
C ILE A 145 -19.71 2.94 -5.44
N LEU A 146 -20.75 3.63 -4.99
CA LEU A 146 -20.67 5.07 -4.67
C LEU A 146 -20.00 5.26 -3.31
N GLY A 147 -19.21 6.32 -3.20
CA GLY A 147 -18.57 6.76 -1.96
C GLY A 147 -18.93 8.19 -1.58
N ASN A 148 -18.28 8.71 -0.55
CA ASN A 148 -18.44 10.08 -0.09
C ASN A 148 -17.13 10.84 -0.30
N GLU A 149 -17.17 12.06 -0.84
CA GLU A 149 -15.97 12.90 -0.94
C GLU A 149 -15.42 13.28 0.43
N ASP A 150 -16.28 13.37 1.46
CA ASP A 150 -15.83 13.44 2.84
C ASP A 150 -15.39 12.05 3.36
N CYS A 151 -14.16 11.67 3.01
CA CYS A 151 -13.59 10.36 3.31
C CYS A 151 -12.18 10.36 3.93
N LEU A 152 -11.57 11.52 4.26
CA LEU A 152 -10.18 11.58 4.76
C LEU A 152 -10.07 11.23 6.26
N PHE A 153 -10.26 9.94 6.51
CA PHE A 153 -10.25 9.28 7.83
C PHE A 153 -9.15 8.23 7.94
N LEU A 154 -8.77 7.92 9.18
CA LEU A 154 -7.92 6.79 9.54
C LEU A 154 -8.45 6.07 10.77
N ASN A 155 -7.96 4.86 10.99
CA ASN A 155 -8.32 4.01 12.13
C ASN A 155 -7.05 3.54 12.83
N VAL A 156 -7.09 3.41 14.16
CA VAL A 156 -5.96 3.02 15.01
C VAL A 156 -6.36 1.82 15.87
N TYR A 157 -5.53 0.77 15.83
CA TYR A 157 -5.63 -0.44 16.66
C TYR A 157 -4.37 -0.51 17.53
N ALA A 158 -4.52 -0.37 18.84
CA ALA A 158 -3.39 -0.35 19.78
C ALA A 158 -3.60 -1.32 20.95
N PRO A 159 -2.54 -1.97 21.45
CA PRO A 159 -2.60 -2.75 22.69
C PRO A 159 -3.19 -1.97 23.87
N SER A 160 -3.90 -2.68 24.76
CA SER A 160 -4.49 -2.09 25.97
C SER A 160 -3.47 -1.31 26.82
N ASN A 161 -2.21 -1.76 26.83
CA ASN A 161 -1.08 -1.20 27.58
C ASN A 161 -0.05 -0.42 26.73
N ALA A 162 -0.38 -0.01 25.49
CA ALA A 162 0.58 0.55 24.53
C ALA A 162 1.36 1.77 25.05
N SER A 163 2.70 1.74 24.90
CA SER A 163 3.62 2.82 25.27
C SER A 163 4.87 2.81 24.39
N ARG A 164 5.06 3.87 23.58
CA ARG A 164 6.14 4.04 22.60
C ARG A 164 6.43 2.77 21.76
N LEU A 165 5.37 2.14 21.25
CA LEU A 165 5.47 0.96 20.39
C LEU A 165 5.70 1.34 18.91
N PRO A 166 6.43 0.53 18.12
CA PRO A 166 6.50 0.69 16.67
C PRO A 166 5.13 0.79 16.01
N VAL A 167 5.05 1.51 14.89
CA VAL A 167 3.79 1.79 14.19
C VAL A 167 3.81 1.18 12.79
N LEU A 168 2.90 0.25 12.53
CA LEU A 168 2.54 -0.21 11.20
C LEU A 168 1.48 0.73 10.61
N VAL A 169 1.70 1.22 9.41
CA VAL A 169 0.73 2.02 8.64
C VAL A 169 0.39 1.25 7.37
N TYR A 170 -0.89 0.91 7.17
CA TYR A 170 -1.36 0.21 5.97
C TYR A 170 -2.09 1.18 5.03
N ILE A 171 -1.60 1.20 3.79
CA ILE A 171 -2.15 1.89 2.63
C ILE A 171 -2.81 0.81 1.76
N HIS A 172 -4.10 0.95 1.48
CA HIS A 172 -4.86 -0.07 0.76
C HIS A 172 -4.51 -0.16 -0.73
N GLY A 173 -4.78 -1.33 -1.31
CA GLY A 173 -4.68 -1.60 -2.74
C GLY A 173 -5.84 -1.00 -3.56
N GLY A 174 -6.11 -1.60 -4.73
CA GLY A 174 -7.24 -1.21 -5.60
C GLY A 174 -6.88 -0.26 -6.75
N GLY A 175 -5.65 -0.34 -7.29
CA GLY A 175 -5.25 0.31 -8.54
C GLY A 175 -5.44 1.82 -8.63
N TYR A 176 -5.51 2.52 -7.49
CA TYR A 176 -5.82 3.95 -7.34
C TYR A 176 -7.25 4.36 -7.73
N GLY A 177 -8.08 3.45 -8.23
CA GLY A 177 -9.50 3.70 -8.54
C GLY A 177 -10.49 3.18 -7.50
N PHE A 178 -10.12 2.14 -6.75
CA PHE A 178 -10.97 1.34 -5.85
C PHE A 178 -10.31 1.14 -4.47
N GLY A 179 -11.09 0.68 -3.48
CA GLY A 179 -10.60 0.20 -2.19
C GLY A 179 -10.90 1.12 -1.01
N ASP A 180 -10.56 0.65 0.19
CA ASP A 180 -10.73 1.38 1.45
C ASP A 180 -9.81 0.83 2.56
N GLY A 181 -9.74 1.58 3.66
CA GLY A 181 -9.00 1.27 4.87
C GLY A 181 -9.88 0.75 6.02
N THR A 182 -11.02 0.10 5.74
CA THR A 182 -11.88 -0.52 6.77
C THR A 182 -11.37 -1.89 7.26
N LEU A 183 -10.19 -2.30 6.79
CA LEU A 183 -9.52 -3.54 7.15
C LEU A 183 -9.32 -3.67 8.68
N ASP A 184 -9.55 -4.86 9.20
CA ASP A 184 -9.25 -5.21 10.59
C ASP A 184 -7.77 -5.60 10.75
N MET A 185 -7.07 -4.89 11.63
CA MET A 185 -5.66 -5.13 11.93
C MET A 185 -5.46 -5.99 13.19
N SER A 186 -6.53 -6.35 13.90
CA SER A 186 -6.45 -7.08 15.16
C SER A 186 -5.68 -8.40 15.00
N GLY A 187 -6.00 -9.17 13.95
CA GLY A 187 -5.34 -10.44 13.64
C GLY A 187 -3.82 -10.34 13.48
N ILE A 188 -3.29 -9.27 12.87
CA ILE A 188 -1.83 -9.12 12.70
C ILE A 188 -1.14 -8.61 13.98
N VAL A 189 -1.82 -7.77 14.77
CA VAL A 189 -1.30 -7.27 16.07
C VAL A 189 -1.24 -8.40 17.09
N ASN A 190 -2.34 -9.15 17.27
CA ASN A 190 -2.42 -10.25 18.24
C ASN A 190 -1.46 -11.40 17.90
N SER A 191 -1.28 -11.72 16.61
CA SER A 191 -0.34 -12.77 16.19
C SER A 191 1.13 -12.43 16.42
N ASN A 192 1.44 -11.21 16.89
CA ASN A 192 2.77 -10.69 17.18
C ASN A 192 2.93 -10.22 18.64
N ASP A 193 2.20 -10.85 19.56
CA ASP A 193 2.19 -10.59 21.01
C ASP A 193 1.94 -9.11 21.36
N ASN A 194 1.09 -8.43 20.58
CA ASN A 194 0.71 -7.04 20.82
C ASN A 194 1.91 -6.05 20.86
N ASN A 195 3.00 -6.32 20.10
CA ASN A 195 4.24 -5.52 20.14
C ASN A 195 4.26 -4.26 19.22
N PHE A 196 3.19 -3.94 18.50
CA PHE A 196 3.10 -2.74 17.66
C PHE A 196 1.67 -2.18 17.58
N ILE A 197 1.55 -0.91 17.20
CA ILE A 197 0.26 -0.28 16.84
C ILE A 197 0.06 -0.40 15.34
N ALA A 198 -1.18 -0.66 14.91
CA ALA A 198 -1.56 -0.64 13.50
C ALA A 198 -2.48 0.54 13.17
N VAL A 199 -2.24 1.18 12.03
CA VAL A 199 -3.02 2.29 11.49
C VAL A 199 -3.43 1.98 10.06
N THR A 200 -4.70 2.14 9.72
CA THR A 200 -5.21 2.06 8.33
C THR A 200 -5.68 3.43 7.87
N ILE A 201 -5.44 3.82 6.63
CA ILE A 201 -5.80 5.15 6.10
C ILE A 201 -6.71 5.06 4.88
N GLN A 202 -7.67 5.98 4.76
CA GLN A 202 -8.31 6.33 3.49
C GLN A 202 -7.43 7.31 2.70
N TYR A 203 -7.59 7.35 1.37
CA TYR A 203 -7.07 8.43 0.51
C TYR A 203 -7.99 8.61 -0.73
N ARG A 204 -7.99 9.80 -1.38
CA ARG A 204 -8.84 10.03 -2.56
C ARG A 204 -8.48 9.10 -3.72
N LEU A 205 -9.50 8.57 -4.40
CA LEU A 205 -9.39 7.60 -5.50
C LEU A 205 -9.92 8.15 -6.83
N GLY A 206 -9.61 7.46 -7.93
CA GLY A 206 -10.11 7.73 -9.28
C GLY A 206 -9.92 9.19 -9.70
N ALA A 207 -10.93 9.76 -10.37
CA ALA A 207 -10.94 11.17 -10.74
C ALA A 207 -10.93 12.14 -9.52
N PHE A 208 -11.20 11.69 -8.29
CA PHE A 208 -11.12 12.56 -7.11
C PHE A 208 -9.69 12.66 -6.56
N GLY A 209 -8.88 11.61 -6.71
CA GLY A 209 -7.48 11.56 -6.27
C GLY A 209 -6.43 11.80 -7.35
N PHE A 210 -6.74 11.46 -8.61
CA PHE A 210 -5.74 11.29 -9.67
C PHE A 210 -6.13 11.91 -11.02
N LEU A 211 -7.05 12.87 -11.00
CA LEU A 211 -7.30 13.74 -12.15
C LEU A 211 -6.04 14.56 -12.47
N SER A 212 -5.66 14.65 -13.75
CA SER A 212 -4.39 15.27 -14.13
C SER A 212 -4.47 15.99 -15.47
N SER A 213 -4.08 17.26 -15.47
CA SER A 213 -3.81 18.08 -16.66
C SER A 213 -2.98 19.30 -16.27
N GLN A 214 -2.60 20.12 -17.26
CA GLN A 214 -1.95 21.40 -17.01
C GLN A 214 -2.84 22.38 -16.21
N GLU A 215 -4.17 22.29 -16.36
CA GLU A 215 -5.12 23.14 -15.63
C GLU A 215 -5.32 22.68 -14.19
N VAL A 216 -5.34 21.36 -13.95
CA VAL A 216 -5.42 20.81 -12.58
C VAL A 216 -4.17 21.22 -11.78
N LYS A 217 -2.97 21.15 -12.36
CA LYS A 217 -1.75 21.58 -11.65
C LYS A 217 -1.68 23.09 -11.42
N SER A 218 -2.24 23.93 -12.30
CA SER A 218 -2.19 25.39 -12.11
C SER A 218 -3.28 25.96 -11.20
N LYS A 219 -4.34 25.20 -10.90
CA LYS A 219 -5.46 25.62 -10.04
C LYS A 219 -5.59 24.79 -8.75
N GLY A 220 -4.72 23.82 -8.53
CA GLY A 220 -4.74 22.87 -7.42
C GLY A 220 -3.54 21.94 -7.51
N ILE A 221 -3.77 20.64 -7.34
CA ILE A 221 -2.75 19.60 -7.43
C ILE A 221 -3.21 18.37 -8.23
N VAL A 222 -2.24 17.76 -8.91
CA VAL A 222 -2.32 16.36 -9.35
C VAL A 222 -1.80 15.44 -8.23
N ASN A 223 -1.96 14.13 -8.36
CA ASN A 223 -1.55 13.16 -7.31
C ASN A 223 -2.17 13.40 -5.92
N ALA A 224 -3.36 14.01 -5.87
CA ALA A 224 -4.04 14.36 -4.62
C ALA A 224 -4.20 13.16 -3.67
N GLY A 225 -4.45 11.96 -4.18
CA GLY A 225 -4.48 10.73 -3.37
C GLY A 225 -3.12 10.30 -2.77
N LEU A 226 -1.97 10.58 -3.41
CA LEU A 226 -0.66 10.35 -2.79
C LEU A 226 -0.33 11.42 -1.75
N LEU A 227 -0.74 12.67 -1.99
CA LEU A 227 -0.52 13.75 -1.03
C LEU A 227 -1.44 13.60 0.20
N ASP A 228 -2.63 13.01 0.05
CA ASP A 228 -3.48 12.54 1.15
C ASP A 228 -2.76 11.51 2.04
N GLN A 229 -2.08 10.53 1.43
CA GLN A 229 -1.30 9.52 2.17
C GLN A 229 -0.09 10.16 2.88
N ALA A 230 0.66 11.02 2.18
CA ALA A 230 1.79 11.76 2.77
C ALA A 230 1.34 12.64 3.96
N PHE A 231 0.15 13.24 3.87
CA PHE A 231 -0.44 14.03 4.96
C PHE A 231 -0.94 13.16 6.12
N ALA A 232 -1.43 11.94 5.86
CA ALA A 232 -1.70 10.97 6.91
C ALA A 232 -0.42 10.57 7.67
N LEU A 233 0.71 10.40 6.97
CA LEU A 233 2.01 10.15 7.61
C LEU A 233 2.46 11.34 8.48
N LEU A 234 2.21 12.59 8.05
CA LEU A 234 2.43 13.78 8.89
C LEU A 234 1.53 13.79 10.13
N TRP A 235 0.25 13.43 9.98
CA TRP A 235 -0.67 13.30 11.12
C TRP A 235 -0.15 12.24 12.11
N ILE A 236 0.31 11.08 11.62
CA ILE A 236 0.85 10.00 12.45
C ILE A 236 2.09 10.50 13.20
N LYS A 237 3.02 11.20 12.52
CA LYS A 237 4.20 11.85 13.13
C LYS A 237 3.84 12.83 14.26
N LEU A 238 2.75 13.58 14.14
CA LEU A 238 2.32 14.58 15.13
C LEU A 238 1.53 13.99 16.30
N PHE A 239 0.78 12.89 16.08
CA PHE A 239 -0.29 12.48 16.99
C PHE A 239 -0.24 11.03 17.48
N ILE A 240 0.52 10.12 16.87
CA ILE A 240 0.46 8.68 17.23
C ILE A 240 0.92 8.39 18.67
N GLY A 241 1.75 9.27 19.26
CA GLY A 241 2.10 9.22 20.68
C GLY A 241 0.91 9.34 21.64
N GLN A 242 -0.22 9.95 21.23
CA GLN A 242 -1.45 9.97 22.03
C GLN A 242 -2.12 8.59 22.15
N PHE A 243 -1.75 7.64 21.28
CA PHE A 243 -2.26 6.27 21.22
C PHE A 243 -1.25 5.25 21.77
N GLY A 244 -0.07 5.71 22.23
CA GLY A 244 1.02 4.85 22.71
C GLY A 244 2.03 4.44 21.62
N GLY A 245 2.02 5.07 20.44
CA GLY A 245 2.94 4.77 19.35
C GLY A 245 4.22 5.62 19.37
N ASP A 246 5.28 5.11 18.76
CA ASP A 246 6.55 5.80 18.54
C ASP A 246 6.55 6.51 17.17
N PRO A 247 6.48 7.86 17.10
CA PRO A 247 6.58 8.56 15.82
C PRO A 247 7.97 8.43 15.19
N LEU A 248 9.00 7.98 15.91
CA LEU A 248 10.34 7.74 15.39
C LEU A 248 10.55 6.31 14.86
N SER A 249 9.53 5.42 14.94
CA SER A 249 9.59 4.03 14.48
C SER A 249 8.35 3.66 13.65
N ILE A 250 8.26 4.26 12.46
CA ILE A 250 7.13 4.09 11.52
C ILE A 250 7.53 3.13 10.38
N THR A 251 6.72 2.09 10.17
CA THR A 251 6.78 1.17 9.04
C THR A 251 5.54 1.39 8.16
N ILE A 252 5.73 1.92 6.96
CA ILE A 252 4.64 2.00 5.97
C ILE A 252 4.49 0.67 5.25
N SER A 253 3.29 0.34 4.82
CA SER A 253 2.97 -0.93 4.17
C SER A 253 1.81 -0.78 3.20
N GLY A 254 1.75 -1.66 2.21
CA GLY A 254 0.61 -1.76 1.32
C GLY A 254 0.69 -2.96 0.38
N ASP A 255 -0.46 -3.31 -0.19
CA ASP A 255 -0.62 -4.29 -1.28
C ASP A 255 -0.99 -3.55 -2.57
N SER A 256 -0.67 -4.11 -3.75
CA SER A 256 -1.15 -3.60 -5.04
C SER A 256 -0.77 -2.13 -5.25
N ALA A 257 -1.74 -1.25 -5.47
CA ALA A 257 -1.56 0.20 -5.51
C ALA A 257 -1.03 0.80 -4.20
N GLY A 258 -1.36 0.22 -3.04
CA GLY A 258 -0.76 0.57 -1.75
C GLY A 258 0.71 0.16 -1.67
N GLY A 259 1.06 -0.99 -2.24
CA GLY A 259 2.45 -1.45 -2.38
C GLY A 259 3.28 -0.50 -3.25
N SER A 260 2.69 0.04 -4.31
CA SER A 260 3.31 1.11 -5.10
C SER A 260 3.18 2.51 -4.49
N SER A 261 2.25 2.77 -3.58
CA SER A 261 2.31 3.97 -2.73
C SER A 261 3.53 3.93 -1.81
N VAL A 262 3.94 2.76 -1.31
CA VAL A 262 5.24 2.60 -0.64
C VAL A 262 6.39 2.93 -1.61
N LEU A 263 6.35 2.47 -2.86
CA LEU A 263 7.32 2.85 -3.92
C LEU A 263 7.36 4.37 -4.18
N TYR A 264 6.22 5.05 -4.25
CA TYR A 264 6.19 6.51 -4.46
C TYR A 264 6.64 7.29 -3.22
N HIS A 265 6.36 6.81 -2.00
CA HIS A 265 6.90 7.38 -0.78
C HIS A 265 8.41 7.12 -0.62
N ASP A 266 8.90 5.97 -1.09
CA ASP A 266 10.34 5.71 -1.28
C ASP A 266 10.95 6.70 -2.26
N MET A 267 10.31 6.94 -3.41
CA MET A 267 10.82 7.86 -4.43
C MET A 267 10.62 9.36 -4.12
N ALA A 268 9.77 9.70 -3.14
CA ALA A 268 9.29 11.05 -2.92
C ALA A 268 10.41 12.10 -2.85
N ALA A 269 10.22 13.20 -3.58
CA ALA A 269 11.19 14.30 -3.72
C ALA A 269 12.60 13.81 -4.15
N GLY A 270 12.66 12.85 -5.08
CA GLY A 270 13.92 12.28 -5.58
C GLY A 270 14.68 11.41 -4.56
N GLY A 271 13.99 10.89 -3.53
CA GLY A 271 14.61 10.11 -2.44
C GLY A 271 15.39 10.97 -1.43
N SER A 272 15.06 12.27 -1.31
CA SER A 272 15.77 13.23 -0.46
C SER A 272 15.25 13.36 0.98
N LEU A 273 14.05 12.83 1.27
CA LEU A 273 13.40 12.94 2.57
C LEU A 273 14.01 12.02 3.65
N GLY A 274 14.85 11.04 3.25
CA GLY A 274 15.52 10.15 4.19
C GLY A 274 14.53 9.35 5.03
N THR A 275 14.52 9.55 6.35
CA THR A 275 13.55 8.92 7.28
C THR A 275 12.56 9.93 7.89
N LEU A 276 12.31 11.06 7.22
CA LEU A 276 11.53 12.17 7.76
C LEU A 276 10.07 11.80 8.07
N LEU A 277 9.47 10.93 7.24
CA LEU A 277 8.08 10.46 7.39
C LEU A 277 7.99 9.01 7.90
N PHE A 278 8.90 8.12 7.45
CA PHE A 278 8.91 6.70 7.81
C PHE A 278 10.34 6.14 7.84
N ASN A 279 10.50 5.00 8.52
CA ASN A 279 11.79 4.33 8.71
C ASN A 279 11.93 3.11 7.79
N GLN A 280 10.82 2.38 7.57
CA GLN A 280 10.79 1.10 6.87
C GLN A 280 9.57 1.00 5.95
N GLY A 281 9.66 0.19 4.90
CA GLY A 281 8.57 -0.12 3.98
C GLY A 281 8.24 -1.62 3.90
N ILE A 282 6.97 -1.96 3.69
CA ILE A 282 6.52 -3.30 3.29
C ILE A 282 5.68 -3.19 2.00
N ALA A 283 6.21 -3.61 0.86
CA ALA A 283 5.52 -3.56 -0.42
C ALA A 283 5.13 -4.97 -0.89
N ALA A 284 3.87 -5.35 -0.70
CA ALA A 284 3.29 -6.52 -1.35
C ALA A 284 2.83 -6.14 -2.76
N SER A 285 3.18 -6.95 -3.76
CA SER A 285 2.71 -6.88 -5.15
C SER A 285 2.57 -5.46 -5.72
N PRO A 286 3.65 -4.63 -5.73
CA PRO A 286 3.57 -3.21 -6.07
C PRO A 286 3.09 -2.95 -7.51
N TYR A 287 1.84 -2.48 -7.66
CA TYR A 287 1.20 -2.19 -8.95
C TYR A 287 1.78 -0.95 -9.62
N LEU A 288 2.49 -1.11 -10.74
CA LEU A 288 3.21 -0.01 -11.39
C LEU A 288 2.62 0.38 -12.77
N PRO A 289 1.68 1.35 -12.84
CA PRO A 289 1.14 1.86 -14.10
C PRO A 289 2.11 2.84 -14.79
N PHE A 290 1.83 3.20 -16.05
CA PHE A 290 2.66 4.14 -16.82
C PHE A 290 2.83 5.50 -16.15
N GLN A 291 4.08 5.89 -15.92
CA GLN A 291 4.48 7.16 -15.33
C GLN A 291 4.54 8.28 -16.37
N TYR A 292 3.36 8.61 -16.90
CA TYR A 292 3.12 9.82 -17.69
C TYR A 292 3.45 11.07 -16.89
N THR A 293 3.98 12.10 -17.55
CA THR A 293 4.03 13.45 -16.98
C THR A 293 2.62 14.01 -16.88
N TYR A 294 2.32 14.78 -15.83
CA TYR A 294 0.97 15.26 -15.49
C TYR A 294 0.19 15.94 -16.64
N ASN A 295 0.90 16.61 -17.56
CA ASN A 295 0.34 17.33 -18.72
C ASN A 295 0.51 16.58 -20.06
N ALA A 296 0.90 15.29 -20.04
CA ALA A 296 0.97 14.47 -21.24
C ALA A 296 -0.42 14.24 -21.86
N ALA A 297 -0.46 13.75 -23.11
CA ALA A 297 -1.70 13.56 -23.85
C ALA A 297 -2.67 12.56 -23.18
N TRP A 298 -2.17 11.44 -22.64
CA TRP A 298 -2.99 10.40 -22.00
C TRP A 298 -3.81 10.91 -20.80
N PRO A 299 -3.21 11.58 -19.78
CA PRO A 299 -3.99 12.13 -18.66
C PRO A 299 -4.83 13.34 -19.08
N THR A 300 -4.28 14.23 -19.92
CA THR A 300 -4.99 15.44 -20.37
C THR A 300 -6.26 15.11 -21.16
N ALA A 301 -6.25 14.06 -22.00
CA ALA A 301 -7.45 13.58 -22.69
C ALA A 301 -8.52 13.09 -21.70
N ARG A 302 -8.12 12.41 -20.63
CA ARG A 302 -9.05 11.91 -19.59
C ARG A 302 -9.58 13.00 -18.69
N TYR A 303 -8.82 14.06 -18.43
CA TYR A 303 -9.32 15.29 -17.81
C TYR A 303 -10.48 15.91 -18.60
N TYR A 304 -10.31 16.11 -19.91
CA TYR A 304 -11.38 16.67 -20.75
C TYR A 304 -12.55 15.70 -20.97
N ALA A 305 -12.30 14.39 -21.08
CA ALA A 305 -13.35 13.40 -21.14
C ALA A 305 -14.18 13.34 -19.84
N PHE A 306 -13.53 13.53 -18.67
CA PHE A 306 -14.20 13.56 -17.37
C PHE A 306 -15.06 14.81 -17.23
N ALA A 307 -14.54 15.96 -17.65
CA ALA A 307 -15.33 17.18 -17.76
C ALA A 307 -16.54 17.01 -18.69
N ALA A 308 -16.36 16.42 -19.88
CA ALA A 308 -17.45 16.18 -20.81
C ALA A 308 -18.52 15.24 -20.23
N ALA A 309 -18.13 14.13 -19.61
CA ALA A 309 -19.03 13.19 -18.95
C ALA A 309 -19.78 13.82 -17.75
N ALA A 310 -19.12 14.71 -17.00
CA ALA A 310 -19.75 15.50 -15.95
C ALA A 310 -20.64 16.65 -16.49
N GLY A 311 -20.70 16.88 -17.80
CA GLY A 311 -21.45 17.97 -18.43
C GLY A 311 -20.82 19.35 -18.20
N CYS A 312 -19.49 19.45 -18.32
CA CYS A 312 -18.71 20.68 -18.33
C CYS A 312 -18.19 21.01 -19.74
N PRO A 313 -17.83 22.28 -20.03
CA PRO A 313 -17.33 22.66 -21.35
C PRO A 313 -15.96 22.04 -21.65
N GLY A 314 -15.65 21.82 -22.93
CA GLY A 314 -14.35 21.31 -23.38
C GLY A 314 -13.21 22.34 -23.39
N SER A 315 -13.47 23.59 -23.00
CA SER A 315 -12.47 24.67 -22.95
C SER A 315 -12.87 25.80 -22.00
N GLY A 316 -11.93 26.69 -21.66
CA GLY A 316 -12.15 27.85 -20.81
C GLY A 316 -12.28 27.49 -19.32
N ASN A 317 -13.49 27.58 -18.77
CA ASN A 317 -13.75 27.46 -17.32
C ASN A 317 -13.93 25.99 -16.86
N VAL A 318 -13.15 25.07 -17.40
CA VAL A 318 -13.37 23.61 -17.21
C VAL A 318 -13.20 23.20 -15.76
N PHE A 319 -12.08 23.58 -15.11
CA PHE A 319 -11.84 23.27 -13.70
C PHE A 319 -12.90 23.92 -12.79
N SER A 320 -13.23 25.19 -13.03
CA SER A 320 -14.24 25.92 -12.25
C SER A 320 -15.64 25.30 -12.37
N CYS A 321 -15.98 24.76 -13.54
CA CYS A 321 -17.20 23.99 -13.73
C CYS A 321 -17.18 22.69 -12.92
N LEU A 322 -16.07 21.93 -12.96
CA LEU A 322 -15.90 20.70 -12.18
C LEU A 322 -16.01 20.93 -10.66
N ILE A 323 -15.43 22.02 -10.15
CA ILE A 323 -15.58 22.45 -8.74
C ILE A 323 -17.07 22.66 -8.39
N GLY A 324 -17.87 23.18 -9.32
CA GLY A 324 -19.30 23.48 -9.13
C GLY A 324 -20.29 22.32 -9.34
N LYS A 325 -19.84 21.11 -9.70
CA LYS A 325 -20.73 19.95 -9.89
C LYS A 325 -21.15 19.31 -8.56
N ASP A 326 -22.31 18.67 -8.53
CA ASP A 326 -22.66 17.80 -7.41
C ASP A 326 -21.79 16.52 -7.40
N THR A 327 -21.74 15.82 -6.26
CA THR A 327 -20.89 14.64 -6.11
C THR A 327 -21.33 13.47 -7.00
N VAL A 328 -22.64 13.30 -7.25
CA VAL A 328 -23.18 12.15 -7.98
C VAL A 328 -22.86 12.28 -9.47
N SER A 329 -22.97 13.47 -10.06
CA SER A 329 -22.52 13.75 -11.44
C SER A 329 -21.03 13.43 -11.63
N LEU A 330 -20.17 13.80 -10.67
CA LEU A 330 -18.73 13.50 -10.74
C LEU A 330 -18.45 12.00 -10.55
N GLN A 331 -19.18 11.30 -9.67
CA GLN A 331 -19.05 9.86 -9.49
C GLN A 331 -19.51 9.07 -10.72
N ASN A 332 -20.64 9.45 -11.33
CA ASN A 332 -21.11 8.85 -12.58
C ASN A 332 -20.11 9.05 -13.72
N ALA A 333 -19.52 10.24 -13.85
CA ALA A 333 -18.46 10.51 -14.84
C ALA A 333 -17.18 9.68 -14.60
N ASN A 334 -16.80 9.47 -13.33
CA ASN A 334 -15.66 8.63 -12.94
C ASN A 334 -15.90 7.15 -13.31
N ILE A 335 -17.09 6.63 -12.96
CA ILE A 335 -17.52 5.26 -13.28
C ILE A 335 -17.59 5.04 -14.80
N GLN A 336 -18.21 5.97 -15.53
CA GLN A 336 -18.34 5.89 -16.98
C GLN A 336 -16.97 5.78 -17.67
N LEU A 337 -16.00 6.63 -17.29
CA LEU A 337 -14.68 6.58 -17.91
C LEU A 337 -13.88 5.34 -17.52
N ALA A 338 -14.01 4.87 -16.29
CA ALA A 338 -13.34 3.66 -15.84
C ALA A 338 -13.81 2.44 -16.67
N ALA A 339 -15.13 2.31 -16.89
CA ALA A 339 -15.71 1.27 -17.74
C ALA A 339 -15.39 1.42 -19.25
N GLN A 340 -14.84 2.56 -19.69
CA GLN A 340 -14.45 2.84 -21.08
C GLN A 340 -12.95 2.62 -21.37
N GLN A 341 -12.15 2.14 -20.42
CA GLN A 341 -10.74 1.81 -20.68
C GLN A 341 -10.58 0.44 -21.38
N THR A 342 -9.39 0.17 -21.90
CA THR A 342 -8.95 -1.19 -22.28
C THR A 342 -9.10 -2.14 -21.09
N TYR A 343 -9.44 -3.41 -21.35
CA TYR A 343 -9.54 -4.43 -20.28
C TYR A 343 -8.31 -4.40 -19.37
N GLY A 344 -8.50 -4.48 -18.05
CA GLY A 344 -7.41 -4.44 -17.08
C GLY A 344 -6.99 -3.02 -16.62
N PHE A 345 -7.31 -1.97 -17.38
CA PHE A 345 -6.84 -0.61 -17.10
C PHE A 345 -7.69 0.16 -16.10
N TRP A 346 -7.02 1.08 -15.41
CA TRP A 346 -7.60 2.12 -14.56
C TRP A 346 -7.58 3.46 -15.29
N ALA A 347 -8.64 4.27 -15.16
CA ALA A 347 -8.73 5.56 -15.85
C ALA A 347 -7.90 6.69 -15.21
N PHE A 348 -7.54 6.57 -13.92
CA PHE A 348 -6.83 7.61 -13.18
C PHE A 348 -5.88 6.97 -12.17
N TYR A 349 -4.61 7.39 -12.17
CA TYR A 349 -3.53 6.85 -11.34
C TYR A 349 -2.37 7.87 -11.25
N PRO A 350 -1.34 7.67 -10.41
CA PRO A 350 -0.24 8.61 -10.23
C PRO A 350 0.53 8.98 -11.50
N VAL A 351 0.90 10.25 -11.58
CA VAL A 351 1.66 10.88 -12.67
C VAL A 351 2.96 11.49 -12.15
N LYS A 352 3.94 11.72 -13.03
CA LYS A 352 5.10 12.57 -12.68
C LYS A 352 4.65 14.02 -12.62
N ASP A 353 4.68 14.59 -11.42
CA ASP A 353 4.34 15.99 -11.14
C ASP A 353 5.58 16.91 -11.10
N ASN A 354 6.79 16.34 -11.16
CA ASN A 354 8.10 16.98 -11.06
C ASN A 354 8.41 17.60 -9.68
N VAL A 355 7.66 17.24 -8.63
CA VAL A 355 7.84 17.74 -7.26
C VAL A 355 7.87 16.59 -6.25
N TYR A 356 6.79 15.82 -6.17
CA TYR A 356 6.70 14.63 -5.33
C TYR A 356 7.21 13.40 -6.10
N ILE A 357 6.69 13.20 -7.33
CA ILE A 357 7.19 12.20 -8.29
C ILE A 357 8.04 12.92 -9.34
N THR A 358 9.37 12.87 -9.13
CA THR A 358 10.37 13.59 -9.92
C THR A 358 10.94 12.83 -11.11
N GLY A 359 10.66 11.54 -11.25
CA GLY A 359 11.31 10.68 -12.24
C GLY A 359 10.54 9.38 -12.54
N ILE A 360 11.06 8.59 -13.48
CA ILE A 360 10.52 7.26 -13.80
C ILE A 360 11.08 6.23 -12.78
N PRO A 361 10.24 5.43 -12.11
CA PRO A 361 10.66 4.47 -11.09
C PRO A 361 11.75 3.50 -11.51
N SER A 362 11.65 2.82 -12.64
CA SER A 362 12.74 1.92 -13.11
C SER A 362 14.11 2.61 -13.18
N GLN A 363 14.13 3.91 -13.49
CA GLN A 363 15.35 4.73 -13.54
C GLN A 363 15.79 5.21 -12.14
N GLN A 364 14.84 5.68 -11.31
CA GLN A 364 15.15 6.22 -9.98
C GLN A 364 15.55 5.12 -8.97
N LEU A 365 14.90 3.96 -9.03
CA LEU A 365 15.24 2.77 -8.26
C LEU A 365 16.62 2.22 -8.68
N LYS A 366 16.93 2.20 -9.99
CA LYS A 366 18.28 1.88 -10.50
C LYS A 366 19.35 2.85 -10.00
N ALA A 367 19.02 4.13 -9.88
CA ALA A 367 19.88 5.15 -9.25
C ALA A 367 19.94 5.06 -7.71
N LYS A 368 19.23 4.11 -7.09
CA LYS A 368 19.13 3.87 -5.64
C LYS A 368 18.70 5.11 -4.84
N LYS A 369 17.94 5.99 -5.49
CA LYS A 369 17.41 7.25 -4.95
C LYS A 369 16.07 7.01 -4.26
N VAL A 370 16.15 6.41 -3.08
CA VAL A 370 15.00 6.10 -2.21
C VAL A 370 15.13 6.78 -0.85
N ASN A 371 14.00 6.96 -0.18
CA ASN A 371 13.84 7.30 1.23
C ASN A 371 14.02 6.03 2.08
N GLY A 372 13.55 6.04 3.34
CA GLY A 372 13.60 4.90 4.27
C GLY A 372 15.01 4.36 4.56
N LYS A 373 15.06 3.24 5.30
CA LYS A 373 16.28 2.47 5.62
C LYS A 373 16.17 0.98 5.37
N LYS A 374 14.97 0.40 5.52
CA LYS A 374 14.73 -1.04 5.34
C LYS A 374 13.47 -1.28 4.50
N LEU A 375 13.50 -2.29 3.64
CA LEU A 375 12.35 -2.70 2.83
C LEU A 375 12.12 -4.21 2.90
N LEU A 376 10.91 -4.63 3.23
CA LEU A 376 10.40 -5.96 2.90
C LEU A 376 9.54 -5.80 1.64
N VAL A 377 9.76 -6.62 0.63
CA VAL A 377 9.04 -6.52 -0.65
C VAL A 377 8.77 -7.91 -1.20
N GLY A 378 7.70 -8.08 -1.97
CA GLY A 378 7.40 -9.36 -2.58
C GLY A 378 6.32 -9.29 -3.65
N ASN A 379 5.98 -10.46 -4.17
CA ASN A 379 4.96 -10.66 -5.18
C ASN A 379 4.27 -12.01 -4.99
N ASN A 380 3.10 -12.18 -5.60
CA ASN A 380 2.44 -13.47 -5.70
C ASN A 380 2.92 -14.18 -6.98
N ALA A 381 2.85 -15.51 -7.02
CA ALA A 381 3.42 -16.27 -8.14
C ALA A 381 2.70 -16.04 -9.49
N ASN A 382 1.41 -15.68 -9.46
CA ASN A 382 0.54 -15.58 -10.64
C ASN A 382 -0.30 -14.28 -10.63
N GLU A 383 0.35 -13.11 -10.66
CA GLU A 383 -0.31 -11.78 -10.56
C GLU A 383 -1.27 -11.47 -11.73
N GLY A 384 -0.92 -11.91 -12.95
CA GLY A 384 -1.51 -11.43 -14.21
C GLY A 384 -2.99 -11.73 -14.53
N PRO A 385 -3.58 -12.89 -14.16
CA PRO A 385 -4.90 -13.31 -14.66
C PRO A 385 -6.06 -12.30 -14.53
N LEU A 386 -6.07 -11.47 -13.48
CA LEU A 386 -7.12 -10.48 -13.28
C LEU A 386 -7.09 -9.34 -14.33
N PHE A 387 -5.92 -9.08 -14.92
CA PHE A 387 -5.64 -7.88 -15.71
C PHE A 387 -5.53 -8.15 -17.21
N VAL A 388 -5.37 -9.41 -17.62
CA VAL A 388 -5.20 -9.81 -19.01
C VAL A 388 -6.52 -10.38 -19.57
N PRO A 389 -6.94 -10.02 -20.80
CA PRO A 389 -8.14 -10.57 -21.41
C PRO A 389 -8.10 -12.11 -21.47
N PRO A 390 -9.17 -12.83 -21.07
CA PRO A 390 -9.20 -14.30 -21.05
C PRO A 390 -9.47 -14.91 -22.45
N SER A 391 -8.87 -14.34 -23.49
CA SER A 391 -9.13 -14.67 -24.90
C SER A 391 -7.86 -14.65 -25.78
N ILE A 392 -6.68 -14.80 -25.18
CA ILE A 392 -5.38 -14.75 -25.88
C ILE A 392 -4.93 -16.18 -26.20
N SER A 393 -5.25 -16.65 -27.40
CA SER A 393 -5.04 -18.03 -27.84
C SER A 393 -3.89 -18.20 -28.85
N THR A 394 -3.72 -17.25 -29.77
CA THR A 394 -2.73 -17.29 -30.86
C THR A 394 -1.56 -16.32 -30.67
N ILE A 395 -0.52 -16.49 -31.49
CA ILE A 395 0.60 -15.53 -31.55
C ILE A 395 0.15 -14.14 -32.06
N THR A 396 -0.90 -14.09 -32.89
CA THR A 396 -1.51 -12.85 -33.36
C THR A 396 -2.29 -12.17 -32.24
N ASP A 397 -3.04 -12.93 -31.42
CA ASP A 397 -3.84 -12.40 -30.31
C ASP A 397 -2.93 -11.68 -29.30
N ILE A 398 -1.83 -12.34 -28.87
CA ILE A 398 -0.90 -11.75 -27.91
C ILE A 398 -0.13 -10.56 -28.49
N THR A 399 0.22 -10.59 -29.78
CA THR A 399 0.88 -9.47 -30.46
C THR A 399 -0.05 -8.25 -30.52
N ASN A 400 -1.30 -8.45 -30.92
CA ASN A 400 -2.32 -7.40 -30.97
C ASN A 400 -2.62 -6.82 -29.59
N TRP A 401 -2.72 -7.67 -28.55
CA TRP A 401 -2.88 -7.20 -27.18
C TRP A 401 -1.65 -6.40 -26.70
N LEU A 402 -0.42 -6.85 -26.98
CA LEU A 402 0.79 -6.11 -26.58
C LEU A 402 0.89 -4.71 -27.21
N HIS A 403 0.37 -4.50 -28.42
CA HIS A 403 0.25 -3.16 -29.01
C HIS A 403 -0.84 -2.28 -28.35
N GLN A 404 -1.89 -2.87 -27.76
CA GLN A 404 -2.95 -2.15 -27.04
C GLN A 404 -2.54 -1.83 -25.60
N GLU A 405 -1.89 -2.79 -24.94
CA GLU A 405 -1.36 -2.73 -23.59
C GLU A 405 -0.17 -1.76 -23.49
N PHE A 406 0.80 -1.93 -24.39
CA PHE A 406 2.07 -1.18 -24.38
C PHE A 406 2.27 -0.40 -25.69
N PRO A 407 1.46 0.65 -25.96
CA PRO A 407 1.36 1.31 -27.27
C PRO A 407 2.61 2.08 -27.74
N ASN A 408 3.68 2.17 -26.94
CA ASN A 408 4.97 2.73 -27.37
C ASN A 408 6.03 1.64 -27.65
N LEU A 409 5.66 0.35 -27.65
CA LEU A 409 6.52 -0.73 -28.13
C LEU A 409 6.54 -0.78 -29.66
N SER A 410 7.73 -0.97 -30.22
CA SER A 410 7.91 -1.42 -31.60
C SER A 410 7.80 -2.94 -31.72
N ASP A 411 7.49 -3.42 -32.93
CA ASP A 411 7.45 -4.84 -33.30
C ASP A 411 8.73 -5.58 -32.89
N THR A 412 9.90 -4.93 -33.00
CA THR A 412 11.19 -5.48 -32.57
C THR A 412 11.24 -5.72 -31.06
N GLN A 413 10.68 -4.81 -30.25
CA GLN A 413 10.62 -4.97 -28.80
C GLN A 413 9.56 -6.00 -28.39
N ILE A 414 8.42 -6.06 -29.08
CA ILE A 414 7.41 -7.11 -28.87
C ILE A 414 8.02 -8.49 -29.18
N ASN A 415 8.69 -8.64 -30.31
CA ASN A 415 9.41 -9.87 -30.65
C ASN A 415 10.49 -10.23 -29.60
N ALA A 416 11.17 -9.25 -29.01
CA ALA A 416 12.12 -9.49 -27.92
C ALA A 416 11.44 -9.94 -26.61
N ILE A 417 10.33 -9.30 -26.20
CA ILE A 417 9.51 -9.71 -25.04
C ILE A 417 9.00 -11.14 -25.21
N LEU A 418 8.53 -11.47 -26.42
CA LEU A 418 8.06 -12.80 -26.78
C LEU A 418 9.22 -13.81 -26.82
N ALA A 419 10.42 -13.42 -27.25
CA ALA A 419 11.60 -14.30 -27.27
C ALA A 419 12.10 -14.65 -25.86
N VAL A 420 12.12 -13.71 -24.92
CA VAL A 420 12.50 -14.00 -23.51
C VAL A 420 11.41 -14.73 -22.72
N ASN A 421 10.17 -14.73 -23.22
CA ASN A 421 9.04 -15.52 -22.70
C ASN A 421 8.64 -16.64 -23.70
N PRO A 422 9.45 -17.69 -23.89
CA PRO A 422 9.18 -18.73 -24.90
C PRO A 422 7.92 -19.54 -24.59
N ASN A 423 7.08 -19.77 -25.59
CA ASN A 423 5.94 -20.70 -25.50
C ASN A 423 6.29 -22.04 -26.15
N ASN A 424 6.68 -23.02 -25.33
CA ASN A 424 6.99 -24.38 -25.77
C ASN A 424 5.67 -25.17 -25.93
N ALA A 425 5.25 -25.41 -27.17
CA ALA A 425 3.88 -25.80 -27.55
C ALA A 425 3.48 -27.27 -27.28
N ASN A 426 4.00 -27.91 -26.23
CA ASN A 426 3.68 -29.29 -25.84
C ASN A 426 3.38 -29.37 -24.33
N THR A 427 2.15 -29.02 -23.93
CA THR A 427 1.76 -28.95 -22.51
C THR A 427 0.43 -29.66 -22.16
N SER A 428 -0.26 -30.25 -23.16
CA SER A 428 -1.59 -30.88 -23.01
C SER A 428 -1.66 -32.11 -22.09
N ALA A 429 -0.52 -32.60 -21.59
CA ALA A 429 -0.41 -33.78 -20.72
C ALA A 429 0.70 -33.65 -19.65
N GLY A 430 1.22 -32.43 -19.43
CA GLY A 430 2.20 -32.17 -18.38
C GLY A 430 1.54 -31.82 -17.04
N PRO A 431 2.23 -31.93 -15.90
CA PRO A 431 1.75 -31.39 -14.63
C PRO A 431 1.54 -29.88 -14.75
N LEU A 432 0.33 -29.42 -14.40
CA LEU A 432 -0.02 -28.00 -14.39
C LEU A 432 0.71 -27.31 -13.24
N PHE A 433 1.62 -26.39 -13.60
CA PHE A 433 2.20 -25.29 -12.80
C PHE A 433 2.46 -25.50 -11.30
N GLU A 434 3.71 -25.25 -10.92
CA GLU A 434 4.21 -25.42 -9.56
C GLU A 434 3.81 -24.32 -8.58
N THR A 435 2.52 -24.19 -8.36
CA THR A 435 1.97 -23.66 -7.10
C THR A 435 2.42 -24.47 -5.88
N ASN A 436 2.93 -25.71 -6.02
CA ASN A 436 3.61 -26.40 -4.92
C ASN A 436 5.04 -25.86 -4.64
N GLY A 437 5.65 -25.12 -5.58
CA GLY A 437 6.92 -24.40 -5.42
C GLY A 437 8.10 -25.21 -4.89
N VAL A 438 8.16 -26.51 -5.18
CA VAL A 438 9.08 -27.48 -4.54
C VAL A 438 9.84 -28.37 -5.55
N THR A 439 9.43 -28.42 -6.83
CA THR A 439 10.07 -29.26 -7.87
C THR A 439 10.62 -28.44 -9.05
N GLY A 440 10.16 -28.61 -10.30
CA GLY A 440 10.71 -27.86 -11.43
C GLY A 440 9.90 -27.91 -12.73
N LEU A 441 8.91 -27.02 -12.87
CA LEU A 441 8.52 -26.36 -14.12
C LEU A 441 8.29 -24.86 -13.85
N THR A 442 8.29 -24.04 -14.90
CA THR A 442 8.36 -22.57 -14.79
C THR A 442 7.03 -21.92 -15.16
N ALA A 443 6.67 -20.79 -14.54
CA ALA A 443 5.45 -20.05 -14.86
C ALA A 443 5.24 -19.73 -16.36
N VAL A 444 6.32 -19.60 -17.13
CA VAL A 444 6.45 -18.91 -18.44
C VAL A 444 5.31 -19.17 -19.43
N ASN A 445 4.75 -20.39 -19.53
CA ASN A 445 3.62 -20.68 -20.41
C ASN A 445 2.57 -21.66 -19.84
N VAL A 446 2.57 -21.98 -18.54
CA VAL A 446 1.54 -22.81 -17.88
C VAL A 446 1.31 -22.32 -16.46
N SER A 447 0.04 -22.12 -16.08
CA SER A 447 -0.42 -21.91 -14.71
C SER A 447 -1.48 -22.97 -14.33
N GLN A 448 -2.07 -22.87 -13.13
CA GLN A 448 -3.33 -23.56 -12.83
C GLN A 448 -4.53 -22.93 -13.58
N ASP A 449 -4.34 -21.74 -14.15
CA ASP A 449 -5.37 -20.94 -14.81
C ASP A 449 -5.51 -21.24 -16.30
N ALA A 450 -4.34 -21.34 -16.93
CA ALA A 450 -4.16 -21.08 -18.34
C ALA A 450 -2.89 -21.76 -18.84
N ASN A 451 -2.78 -21.93 -20.16
CA ASN A 451 -1.58 -22.43 -20.80
C ASN A 451 -1.36 -21.72 -22.14
N GLY A 452 -0.20 -21.95 -22.75
CA GLY A 452 0.13 -21.41 -24.06
C GLY A 452 0.22 -19.89 -24.04
N GLN A 453 -0.46 -19.23 -24.99
CA GLN A 453 -0.37 -17.77 -25.16
C GLN A 453 -1.09 -17.00 -24.04
N GLN A 454 -2.16 -17.57 -23.44
CA GLN A 454 -2.89 -16.91 -22.35
C GLN A 454 -2.00 -16.76 -21.12
N GLN A 455 -1.36 -17.85 -20.64
CA GLN A 455 -0.47 -17.71 -19.49
C GLN A 455 0.78 -16.90 -19.82
N ARG A 456 1.30 -16.99 -21.06
CA ARG A 456 2.40 -16.15 -21.53
C ARG A 456 2.05 -14.66 -21.41
N ALA A 457 0.82 -14.26 -21.77
CA ALA A 457 0.32 -12.90 -21.59
C ALA A 457 0.17 -12.54 -20.11
N ASN A 458 -0.43 -13.42 -19.29
CA ASN A 458 -0.53 -13.27 -17.83
C ASN A 458 0.86 -12.99 -17.21
N ASN A 459 1.91 -13.73 -17.60
CA ASN A 459 3.28 -13.52 -17.12
C ASN A 459 3.89 -12.22 -17.60
N ILE A 460 3.70 -11.85 -18.87
CA ILE A 460 4.24 -10.60 -19.42
C ILE A 460 3.66 -9.38 -18.70
N TYR A 461 2.36 -9.40 -18.37
CA TYR A 461 1.75 -8.38 -17.52
C TYR A 461 2.28 -8.45 -16.08
N ALA A 462 2.31 -9.64 -15.48
CA ALA A 462 2.78 -9.86 -14.11
C ALA A 462 4.20 -9.30 -13.90
N GLU A 463 5.10 -9.57 -14.83
CA GLU A 463 6.50 -9.14 -14.76
C GLU A 463 6.66 -7.65 -15.03
N ALA A 464 6.01 -7.10 -16.07
CA ALA A 464 6.08 -5.67 -16.38
C ALA A 464 5.49 -4.78 -15.26
N THR A 465 4.41 -5.22 -14.61
CA THR A 465 3.54 -4.36 -13.81
C THR A 465 3.56 -4.63 -12.30
N PHE A 466 4.09 -5.78 -11.84
CA PHE A 466 4.18 -6.11 -10.39
C PHE A 466 5.54 -6.70 -9.99
N ILE A 467 5.96 -7.79 -10.64
CA ILE A 467 7.06 -8.61 -10.13
C ILE A 467 8.41 -7.94 -10.36
N CYS A 468 8.69 -7.41 -11.55
CA CYS A 468 9.95 -6.71 -11.78
C CYS A 468 10.06 -5.37 -11.04
N PRO A 469 8.99 -4.57 -10.86
CA PRO A 469 8.93 -3.50 -9.86
C PRO A 469 9.38 -3.97 -8.46
N SER A 470 8.88 -5.11 -7.96
CA SER A 470 9.28 -5.67 -6.66
C SER A 470 10.79 -5.99 -6.57
N TYR A 471 11.39 -6.54 -7.64
CA TYR A 471 12.83 -6.80 -7.76
C TYR A 471 13.64 -5.48 -7.81
N TRP A 472 13.17 -4.48 -8.54
CA TRP A 472 13.85 -3.18 -8.65
C TRP A 472 13.83 -2.41 -7.32
N MET A 473 12.74 -2.46 -6.56
CA MET A 473 12.67 -1.91 -5.21
C MET A 473 13.65 -2.63 -4.26
N ALA A 474 13.72 -3.96 -4.32
CA ALA A 474 14.68 -4.73 -3.54
C ALA A 474 16.13 -4.29 -3.84
N SER A 475 16.51 -4.17 -5.12
CA SER A 475 17.84 -3.71 -5.53
C SER A 475 18.13 -2.24 -5.19
N ALA A 476 17.13 -1.36 -5.15
CA ALA A 476 17.31 0.05 -4.76
C ALA A 476 17.81 0.21 -3.30
N TYR A 477 17.44 -0.74 -2.43
CA TYR A 477 17.78 -0.76 -1.01
C TYR A 477 19.14 -1.41 -0.67
N THR A 478 20.01 -1.64 -1.65
CA THR A 478 21.35 -2.27 -1.45
C THR A 478 22.51 -1.29 -1.23
N SER A 479 22.25 0.01 -1.03
CA SER A 479 23.29 1.04 -0.86
C SER A 479 23.09 1.92 0.38
N ASN A 480 24.09 2.74 0.72
CA ASN A 480 23.99 3.78 1.76
C ASN A 480 23.52 3.28 3.15
N GLY A 481 23.95 2.08 3.53
CA GLY A 481 23.57 1.42 4.79
C GLY A 481 22.14 0.88 4.84
N ARG A 482 21.42 0.88 3.71
CA ARG A 482 20.10 0.25 3.58
C ARG A 482 20.21 -1.26 3.46
N ARG A 483 19.09 -1.94 3.73
CA ARG A 483 18.91 -3.38 3.51
C ARG A 483 17.49 -3.66 3.01
N SER A 484 17.33 -4.73 2.26
CA SER A 484 16.05 -5.21 1.76
C SER A 484 15.96 -6.73 1.84
N TRP A 485 14.74 -7.25 1.83
CA TRP A 485 14.43 -8.68 1.74
C TRP A 485 13.30 -8.88 0.73
N HIS A 486 13.39 -9.92 -0.10
CA HIS A 486 12.39 -10.25 -1.12
C HIS A 486 11.69 -11.58 -0.82
N TYR A 487 10.39 -11.69 -1.12
CA TYR A 487 9.64 -12.95 -1.06
C TYR A 487 8.74 -13.18 -2.29
N GLN A 488 8.46 -14.45 -2.59
CA GLN A 488 7.32 -14.85 -3.42
C GLN A 488 6.31 -15.61 -2.56
N PHE A 489 5.04 -15.23 -2.61
CA PHE A 489 3.93 -16.04 -2.13
C PHE A 489 3.48 -16.99 -3.24
N SER A 490 3.50 -18.30 -2.97
CA SER A 490 3.26 -19.35 -3.97
C SER A 490 2.06 -20.26 -3.67
N VAL A 491 1.39 -20.10 -2.52
CA VAL A 491 0.30 -21.00 -2.09
C VAL A 491 -0.83 -21.03 -3.12
N PRO A 492 -1.22 -22.22 -3.67
CA PRO A 492 -2.18 -22.31 -4.76
C PRO A 492 -3.49 -21.60 -4.41
N PHE A 493 -4.01 -20.67 -5.21
CA PHE A 493 -3.67 -20.36 -6.60
C PHE A 493 -2.62 -19.22 -6.79
N ALA A 494 -2.23 -18.52 -5.73
CA ALA A 494 -1.25 -17.42 -5.74
C ALA A 494 -1.54 -16.28 -6.75
N SER A 495 -2.81 -15.90 -6.89
CA SER A 495 -3.22 -14.69 -7.62
C SER A 495 -2.94 -13.41 -6.83
N HIS A 496 -2.93 -12.28 -7.52
CA HIS A 496 -2.86 -10.95 -6.94
C HIS A 496 -3.75 -10.79 -5.69
N THR A 497 -3.23 -10.15 -4.63
CA THR A 497 -3.84 -9.90 -3.32
C THR A 497 -4.19 -11.12 -2.43
N THR A 498 -4.10 -12.37 -2.91
CA THR A 498 -4.48 -13.56 -2.10
C THR A 498 -3.56 -13.88 -0.92
N ASP A 499 -2.39 -13.25 -0.89
CA ASP A 499 -1.47 -13.18 0.24
C ASP A 499 -2.05 -12.38 1.44
N MET A 500 -2.92 -11.39 1.19
CA MET A 500 -3.59 -10.62 2.25
C MET A 500 -4.40 -11.51 3.20
N ASN A 501 -4.96 -12.62 2.71
CA ASN A 501 -5.67 -13.61 3.51
C ASN A 501 -4.77 -14.29 4.56
N ALA A 502 -3.45 -14.28 4.37
CA ALA A 502 -2.49 -14.85 5.30
C ALA A 502 -2.03 -13.87 6.39
N TYR A 503 -1.76 -12.60 6.06
CA TYR A 503 -1.29 -11.62 7.07
C TYR A 503 -2.41 -10.81 7.73
N PHE A 504 -3.42 -10.33 7.00
CA PHE A 504 -4.58 -9.66 7.61
C PHE A 504 -5.74 -10.63 7.80
N GLY A 505 -6.18 -11.31 6.73
CA GLY A 505 -7.34 -12.20 6.74
C GLY A 505 -8.56 -11.60 6.02
N PRO A 506 -9.72 -12.27 6.04
CA PRO A 506 -9.97 -13.56 6.70
C PRO A 506 -9.18 -14.72 6.06
N SER A 507 -8.94 -15.78 6.83
CA SER A 507 -8.28 -17.01 6.35
C SER A 507 -9.16 -17.75 5.35
N THR A 508 -8.54 -18.26 4.29
CA THR A 508 -9.15 -19.15 3.28
C THR A 508 -8.79 -20.62 3.57
N PRO A 509 -9.56 -21.61 3.06
CA PRO A 509 -9.37 -23.03 3.40
C PRO A 509 -8.00 -23.61 3.02
N ASN A 510 -7.33 -22.98 2.05
CA ASN A 510 -6.00 -23.30 1.52
C ASN A 510 -4.83 -22.62 2.26
N LEU A 511 -5.05 -22.07 3.46
CA LEU A 511 -4.01 -21.50 4.31
C LEU A 511 -4.04 -22.13 5.70
N SER A 512 -3.00 -22.86 6.10
CA SER A 512 -2.91 -23.39 7.46
C SER A 512 -2.67 -22.30 8.51
N THR A 513 -3.05 -22.60 9.75
CA THR A 513 -2.74 -21.77 10.91
C THR A 513 -1.24 -21.59 11.15
N ASP A 514 -0.43 -22.58 10.78
CA ASP A 514 1.04 -22.52 10.87
C ASP A 514 1.61 -21.52 9.84
N PHE A 515 1.07 -21.47 8.64
CA PHE A 515 1.49 -20.55 7.58
C PHE A 515 1.04 -19.11 7.86
N ILE A 516 -0.21 -18.93 8.29
CA ILE A 516 -0.76 -17.65 8.75
C ILE A 516 0.12 -17.08 9.88
N LEU A 517 0.46 -17.90 10.87
CA LEU A 517 1.36 -17.49 11.95
C LEU A 517 2.76 -17.13 11.41
N ALA A 518 3.33 -17.93 10.51
CA ALA A 518 4.64 -17.66 9.94
C ALA A 518 4.70 -16.32 9.17
N PHE A 519 3.73 -16.05 8.30
CA PHE A 519 3.70 -14.83 7.50
C PHE A 519 3.41 -13.58 8.37
N ARG A 520 2.49 -13.68 9.33
CA ARG A 520 2.26 -12.60 10.32
C ARG A 520 3.51 -12.32 11.17
N ARG A 521 4.27 -13.35 11.55
CA ARG A 521 5.53 -13.21 12.32
C ARG A 521 6.67 -12.62 11.49
N ILE A 522 6.72 -12.90 10.19
CA ILE A 522 7.62 -12.24 9.23
C ILE A 522 7.37 -10.73 9.22
N TRP A 523 6.11 -10.31 9.04
CA TRP A 523 5.74 -8.89 9.09
C TRP A 523 6.06 -8.27 10.46
N GLY A 524 5.66 -8.90 11.57
CA GLY A 524 5.88 -8.37 12.91
C GLY A 524 7.35 -8.26 13.33
N ASN A 525 8.19 -9.23 12.95
CA ASN A 525 9.64 -9.13 13.14
C ASN A 525 10.24 -8.00 12.30
N PHE A 526 9.78 -7.81 11.06
CA PHE A 526 10.20 -6.67 10.25
C PHE A 526 9.74 -5.33 10.87
N ILE A 527 8.49 -5.21 11.33
CA ILE A 527 7.98 -3.98 11.98
C ILE A 527 8.76 -3.65 13.26
N THR A 528 9.06 -4.64 14.10
CA THR A 528 9.64 -4.42 15.44
C THR A 528 11.17 -4.40 15.48
N LYS A 529 11.83 -5.12 14.56
CA LYS A 529 13.31 -5.28 14.53
C LYS A 529 13.93 -4.81 13.20
N GLY A 530 13.12 -4.74 12.14
CA GLY A 530 13.60 -4.52 10.79
C GLY A 530 14.49 -5.65 10.29
N ASP A 531 14.10 -6.88 10.62
CA ASP A 531 14.64 -8.11 10.05
C ASP A 531 13.45 -9.09 10.01
N PRO A 532 13.07 -9.64 8.84
CA PRO A 532 11.88 -10.48 8.72
C PRO A 532 12.10 -11.93 9.19
N SER A 533 13.32 -12.30 9.61
CA SER A 533 13.66 -13.68 9.95
C SER A 533 12.80 -14.23 11.11
N ILE A 534 12.37 -15.49 11.01
CA ILE A 534 11.50 -16.19 11.97
C ILE A 534 12.11 -17.51 12.43
N THR A 535 11.86 -17.93 13.68
CA THR A 535 12.46 -19.17 14.21
C THR A 535 12.09 -20.41 13.39
N ASN A 536 12.95 -21.44 13.39
CA ASN A 536 12.67 -22.73 12.73
C ASN A 536 11.27 -23.26 13.06
N ALA A 537 10.89 -23.24 14.35
CA ALA A 537 9.58 -23.74 14.82
C ALA A 537 8.39 -23.00 14.19
N ILE A 538 8.52 -21.69 13.96
CA ILE A 538 7.51 -20.88 13.28
C ILE A 538 7.55 -21.15 11.76
N ALA A 539 8.74 -21.20 11.16
CA ALA A 539 8.90 -21.37 9.73
C ALA A 539 8.40 -22.74 9.23
N ASN A 540 8.71 -23.81 9.96
CA ASN A 540 8.28 -25.19 9.66
C ASN A 540 6.84 -25.48 10.11
N GLY A 541 6.28 -24.66 11.03
CA GLY A 541 4.97 -24.90 11.63
C GLY A 541 4.98 -25.89 12.80
N ALA A 542 4.06 -25.70 13.75
CA ALA A 542 3.90 -26.58 14.91
C ALA A 542 3.41 -27.98 14.53
N SER A 543 2.75 -28.13 13.37
CA SER A 543 2.26 -29.41 12.86
C SER A 543 3.34 -30.24 12.12
N SER A 544 4.52 -29.68 11.86
CA SER A 544 5.66 -30.40 11.26
C SER A 544 6.10 -31.61 12.09
N SER A 545 6.58 -32.67 11.44
CA SER A 545 7.21 -33.81 12.11
C SER A 545 8.57 -33.47 12.73
N ASN A 546 9.17 -32.33 12.37
CA ASN A 546 10.34 -31.77 13.04
C ASN A 546 10.32 -30.24 12.97
N PRO A 547 9.58 -29.55 13.86
CA PRO A 547 9.48 -28.08 13.84
C PRO A 547 10.84 -27.39 14.03
N ASN A 548 11.80 -28.03 14.71
CA ASN A 548 13.11 -27.45 14.99
C ASN A 548 14.15 -27.63 13.87
N ALA A 549 13.80 -28.31 12.76
CA ALA A 549 14.67 -28.48 11.59
C ALA A 549 15.17 -27.12 11.04
N ALA A 550 16.42 -27.07 10.58
CA ALA A 550 17.01 -25.84 10.06
C ALA A 550 16.24 -25.32 8.83
N ASN A 551 15.62 -24.15 8.96
CA ASN A 551 14.85 -23.50 7.89
C ASN A 551 15.52 -22.17 7.50
N GLY A 552 15.62 -21.90 6.19
CA GLY A 552 16.26 -20.69 5.66
C GLY A 552 15.58 -19.37 6.12
N ALA A 553 14.31 -19.40 6.50
CA ALA A 553 13.61 -18.24 7.07
C ALA A 553 14.16 -17.80 8.45
N SER A 554 14.93 -18.66 9.15
CA SER A 554 15.59 -18.29 10.41
C SER A 554 16.87 -17.49 10.26
N THR A 555 17.43 -17.48 9.04
CA THR A 555 18.61 -16.71 8.65
C THR A 555 18.36 -16.10 7.28
N TRP A 556 17.21 -15.41 7.10
CA TRP A 556 16.76 -14.94 5.79
C TRP A 556 17.77 -13.92 5.26
N PRO A 557 18.51 -14.24 4.19
CA PRO A 557 19.53 -13.35 3.67
C PRO A 557 18.87 -12.07 3.14
N ALA A 558 19.46 -10.92 3.49
CA ALA A 558 19.14 -9.67 2.83
C ALA A 558 19.50 -9.77 1.33
N TRP A 559 18.77 -9.04 0.51
CA TRP A 559 18.94 -8.99 -0.94
C TRP A 559 20.32 -8.46 -1.34
N THR A 560 20.90 -9.02 -2.39
CA THR A 560 22.19 -8.60 -2.96
C THR A 560 22.13 -8.63 -4.49
N GLU A 561 22.89 -7.77 -5.16
CA GLU A 561 22.87 -7.68 -6.63
C GLU A 561 23.71 -8.76 -7.34
N THR A 562 24.53 -9.52 -6.61
CA THR A 562 25.45 -10.53 -7.17
C THR A 562 25.01 -11.98 -6.92
N SER A 563 24.10 -12.20 -5.97
CA SER A 563 23.40 -13.46 -5.76
C SER A 563 22.09 -13.18 -5.02
N PRO A 564 21.09 -12.59 -5.69
CA PRO A 564 19.81 -12.26 -5.07
C PRO A 564 19.08 -13.55 -4.65
N LYS A 565 18.52 -13.50 -3.44
CA LYS A 565 17.77 -14.60 -2.83
C LYS A 565 16.46 -14.06 -2.29
N GLN A 566 15.42 -14.86 -2.42
CA GLN A 566 14.10 -14.56 -1.91
C GLN A 566 13.61 -15.71 -1.03
N LEU A 567 12.64 -15.43 -0.16
CA LEU A 567 11.90 -16.49 0.53
C LEU A 567 10.72 -16.93 -0.33
N ASN A 568 10.67 -18.22 -0.68
CA ASN A 568 9.46 -18.83 -1.20
C ASN A 568 8.54 -19.16 -0.02
N LEU A 569 7.45 -18.42 0.11
CA LEU A 569 6.39 -18.64 1.07
C LEU A 569 5.36 -19.58 0.46
N ASN A 570 5.43 -20.85 0.84
CA ASN A 570 4.51 -21.87 0.33
C ASN A 570 4.06 -22.90 1.38
N GLU A 571 3.11 -23.73 0.98
CA GLU A 571 2.45 -24.77 1.76
C GLU A 571 2.24 -26.04 0.89
N THR A 572 2.22 -27.21 1.53
CA THR A 572 2.11 -28.53 0.87
C THR A 572 1.22 -29.48 1.66
N GLY A 573 0.80 -30.60 1.05
CA GLY A 573 -0.08 -31.57 1.67
C GLY A 573 -1.56 -31.18 1.56
N GLY A 574 -2.34 -31.49 2.59
CA GLY A 574 -3.78 -31.26 2.61
C GLY A 574 -4.60 -32.24 1.77
N VAL A 575 -5.91 -32.00 1.72
CA VAL A 575 -6.91 -32.74 0.93
C VAL A 575 -7.36 -31.85 -0.25
N PRO A 576 -7.40 -32.36 -1.49
CA PRO A 576 -7.82 -31.55 -2.64
C PRO A 576 -9.30 -31.16 -2.57
N TYR A 577 -9.61 -29.92 -2.97
CA TYR A 577 -10.96 -29.42 -3.20
C TYR A 577 -11.03 -28.61 -4.50
N SER A 578 -12.22 -28.52 -5.10
CA SER A 578 -12.44 -27.69 -6.28
C SER A 578 -12.83 -26.26 -5.87
N PHE A 579 -12.18 -25.29 -6.51
CA PHE A 579 -12.46 -23.86 -6.36
C PHE A 579 -12.69 -23.27 -7.75
N THR A 580 -13.62 -22.33 -7.90
CA THR A 580 -13.82 -21.59 -9.15
C THR A 580 -13.29 -20.18 -8.99
N THR A 581 -12.38 -19.76 -9.88
CA THR A 581 -11.82 -18.41 -9.86
C THR A 581 -12.90 -17.35 -10.16
N GLN A 582 -12.61 -16.08 -9.83
CA GLN A 582 -13.52 -14.96 -10.12
C GLN A 582 -13.79 -14.71 -11.61
N TRP A 583 -13.00 -15.33 -12.51
CA TRP A 583 -13.20 -15.35 -13.97
C TRP A 583 -13.68 -16.72 -14.50
N GLY A 584 -14.18 -17.60 -13.62
CA GLY A 584 -14.93 -18.80 -13.98
C GLY A 584 -14.11 -20.08 -14.22
N VAL A 585 -12.80 -20.08 -14.00
CA VAL A 585 -11.95 -21.27 -14.23
C VAL A 585 -12.02 -22.21 -13.01
N PRO A 586 -12.37 -23.49 -13.17
CA PRO A 586 -12.31 -24.47 -12.09
C PRO A 586 -10.87 -24.96 -11.87
N VAL A 587 -10.33 -24.73 -10.68
CA VAL A 587 -9.00 -25.15 -10.26
C VAL A 587 -9.08 -26.14 -9.08
N THR A 588 -7.99 -26.86 -8.84
CA THR A 588 -7.83 -27.70 -7.63
C THR A 588 -6.90 -27.01 -6.65
N GLN A 589 -7.40 -26.75 -5.45
CA GLN A 589 -6.63 -26.27 -4.30
C GLN A 589 -6.60 -27.36 -3.23
N PHE A 590 -5.80 -27.19 -2.18
CA PHE A 590 -5.69 -28.15 -1.07
C PHE A 590 -6.12 -27.46 0.23
N GLN A 591 -6.86 -28.17 1.09
CA GLN A 591 -7.35 -27.68 2.38
C GLN A 591 -6.95 -28.62 3.53
N GLN A 592 -7.19 -28.21 4.78
CA GLN A 592 -7.03 -29.11 5.94
C GLN A 592 -7.97 -30.34 5.85
N PRO A 593 -7.63 -31.49 6.46
CA PRO A 593 -6.45 -31.73 7.29
C PRO A 593 -5.18 -32.08 6.49
N GLY A 594 -4.01 -31.76 7.05
CA GLY A 594 -2.71 -32.22 6.58
C GLY A 594 -1.88 -31.22 5.79
N LEU A 595 -2.27 -29.93 5.78
CA LEU A 595 -1.44 -28.86 5.20
C LEU A 595 -0.18 -28.61 6.06
N ARG A 596 0.94 -28.24 5.43
CA ARG A 596 2.26 -28.08 6.04
C ARG A 596 3.09 -26.99 5.35
N ASN A 597 3.68 -26.07 6.12
CA ASN A 597 4.60 -25.05 5.62
C ASN A 597 5.73 -25.68 4.78
N ALA A 598 5.94 -25.16 3.57
CA ALA A 598 7.03 -25.50 2.65
C ALA A 598 7.96 -24.29 2.40
N VAL A 599 8.16 -23.50 3.46
CA VAL A 599 8.92 -22.24 3.42
C VAL A 599 10.42 -22.52 3.20
N SER A 600 11.01 -21.89 2.18
CA SER A 600 12.40 -22.11 1.75
C SER A 600 13.04 -20.86 1.16
N VAL A 601 14.37 -20.75 1.20
CA VAL A 601 15.13 -19.65 0.57
C VAL A 601 15.64 -20.10 -0.80
N VAL A 602 15.30 -19.36 -1.85
CA VAL A 602 15.51 -19.73 -3.26
C VAL A 602 16.29 -18.64 -4.02
N PRO A 603 17.06 -18.98 -5.08
CA PRO A 603 17.80 -18.01 -5.89
C PRO A 603 16.85 -17.20 -6.80
N ALA A 604 16.69 -15.91 -6.54
CA ALA A 604 15.67 -15.07 -7.18
C ALA A 604 15.90 -14.84 -8.69
N ASP A 605 17.16 -14.92 -9.14
CA ASP A 605 17.51 -14.74 -10.56
C ASP A 605 17.03 -15.90 -11.44
N THR A 606 17.25 -17.14 -11.00
CA THR A 606 16.93 -18.36 -11.76
C THR A 606 15.54 -18.89 -11.46
N TRP A 607 14.89 -18.44 -10.37
CA TRP A 607 13.49 -18.75 -10.05
C TRP A 607 12.56 -18.49 -11.24
N GLU A 608 11.52 -19.31 -11.36
CA GLU A 608 10.45 -19.16 -12.38
C GLU A 608 10.99 -19.05 -13.81
N GLY A 609 12.06 -19.81 -14.09
CA GLY A 609 12.69 -19.89 -15.41
C GLY A 609 13.53 -18.68 -15.77
N GLY A 610 14.29 -18.11 -14.82
CA GLY A 610 15.15 -16.96 -15.09
C GLY A 610 14.48 -15.60 -14.89
N ARG A 611 13.51 -15.49 -13.97
CA ARG A 611 12.70 -14.26 -13.82
C ARG A 611 13.53 -13.01 -13.53
N GLY A 612 14.60 -13.09 -12.73
CA GLY A 612 15.48 -11.92 -12.49
C GLY A 612 16.18 -11.45 -13.78
N THR A 613 16.52 -12.37 -14.69
CA THR A 613 17.05 -12.01 -16.02
C THR A 613 16.00 -11.31 -16.89
N ARG A 614 14.73 -11.76 -16.86
CA ARG A 614 13.63 -11.03 -17.52
C ARG A 614 13.41 -9.66 -16.89
N CYS A 615 13.49 -9.51 -15.58
CA CYS A 615 13.36 -8.21 -14.92
C CYS A 615 14.51 -7.24 -15.20
N ASN A 616 15.71 -7.74 -15.48
CA ASN A 616 16.81 -6.93 -16.03
C ASN A 616 16.54 -6.51 -17.48
N PHE A 617 15.94 -7.38 -18.29
CA PHE A 617 15.47 -7.05 -19.65
C PHE A 617 14.34 -6.01 -19.66
N TYR A 618 13.30 -6.13 -18.84
CA TYR A 618 12.22 -5.13 -18.76
C TYR A 618 12.75 -3.74 -18.39
N GLN A 619 13.79 -3.64 -17.56
CA GLN A 619 14.42 -2.37 -17.22
C GLN A 619 15.09 -1.68 -18.43
N THR A 620 15.42 -2.41 -19.50
CA THR A 620 15.88 -1.84 -20.78
C THR A 620 14.76 -1.23 -21.62
N LEU A 621 13.50 -1.60 -21.35
CA LEU A 621 12.33 -1.14 -22.08
C LEU A 621 11.71 0.15 -21.48
N ALA A 622 12.32 0.71 -20.44
CA ALA A 622 11.84 1.86 -19.66
C ALA A 622 11.52 3.15 -20.47
N SER A 623 11.94 3.23 -21.73
CA SER A 623 11.58 4.31 -22.67
C SER A 623 10.25 4.06 -23.40
N SER A 624 9.85 2.80 -23.61
CA SER A 624 8.62 2.38 -24.30
C SER A 624 7.53 1.93 -23.32
N ILE A 625 7.93 1.25 -22.24
CA ILE A 625 7.11 0.91 -21.08
C ILE A 625 7.59 1.85 -19.96
N PRO A 626 7.04 3.08 -19.81
CA PRO A 626 7.52 4.08 -18.86
C PRO A 626 7.06 3.76 -17.42
N VAL A 627 7.47 2.61 -16.91
CA VAL A 627 7.38 2.18 -15.50
C VAL A 627 8.69 2.45 -14.79
#